data_AF-A0A5Q3L3M4-F1
#
_entry.id   AF-A0A5Q3L3M4-F1
#
_cell.length_a   1.000
_cell.length_b   1.000
_cell.length_c   1.000
_cell.angle_alpha   90.00
_cell.angle_beta   90.00
_cell.angle_gamma   90.00
#
_symmetry.space_group_name_H-M   'P 1'
#
loop_
_entity.id
_entity.type
_entity.pdbx_description
1 polymer ?
#
loop_
_entity_poly.entity_id
_entity_poly.type
_entity_poly.pdbx_seq_one_letter_code
_entity_poly.pdbx_strand_id
1 'polypeptide(L)' 'MTQRELDQAIATQTGESLCEIRRLGFSIADPFDHDFDPEPDDLPPQVIDWDDVEVYRAMDTLKRSLGRRMAA' A
#
# COMPACT_ATOMS: atom_id res chain seq x y z
N MET A 1 27.72 -5.57 -12.07
CA MET A 1 26.92 -5.02 -13.16
C MET A 1 26.53 -3.60 -12.77
N THR A 2 26.70 -2.66 -13.68
CA THR A 2 26.32 -1.25 -13.50
C THR A 2 24.97 -0.98 -14.16
N GLN A 3 24.28 0.07 -13.75
CA GLN A 3 22.98 0.45 -14.34
C GLN A 3 23.06 0.60 -15.87
N ARG A 4 24.17 1.12 -16.38
CA ARG A 4 24.40 1.27 -17.82
C ARG A 4 24.52 -0.08 -18.54
N GLU A 5 25.14 -1.07 -17.90
CA GLU A 5 25.27 -2.42 -18.46
C GLU A 5 23.91 -3.14 -18.48
N LEU A 6 23.07 -2.91 -17.46
CA LEU A 6 21.69 -3.40 -17.43
C LEU A 6 20.87 -2.79 -18.58
N ASP A 7 20.87 -1.46 -18.71
CA ASP A 7 20.13 -0.77 -19.78
C ASP A 7 20.55 -1.27 -21.17
N GLN A 8 21.86 -1.49 -21.38
CA GLN A 8 22.42 -1.99 -22.63
C GLN A 8 22.03 -3.45 -22.90
N ALA A 9 22.03 -4.30 -21.88
CA ALA A 9 21.61 -5.70 -22.01
C ALA A 9 20.12 -5.80 -22.37
N ILE A 10 19.26 -4.99 -21.72
CA ILE A 10 17.83 -4.96 -22.01
C ILE A 10 17.59 -4.46 -23.44
N ALA A 11 18.18 -3.33 -23.83
CA ALA A 11 18.05 -2.80 -25.19
C ALA A 11 18.51 -3.80 -26.26
N THR A 12 19.60 -4.53 -26.00
CA THR A 12 20.11 -5.56 -26.92
C THR A 12 19.15 -6.74 -27.05
N GLN A 13 18.51 -7.14 -25.95
CA GLN A 13 17.64 -8.32 -25.92
C GLN A 13 16.23 -8.02 -26.44
N THR A 14 15.70 -6.83 -26.17
CA THR A 14 14.33 -6.43 -26.59
C THR A 14 14.31 -5.70 -27.93
N GLY A 15 15.45 -5.17 -28.38
CA GLY A 15 15.55 -4.33 -29.58
C GLY A 15 15.01 -2.91 -29.38
N GLU A 16 14.63 -2.54 -28.15
CA GLU A 16 14.19 -1.18 -27.80
C GLU A 16 15.37 -0.21 -27.65
N SER A 17 15.08 1.09 -27.75
CA SER A 17 16.11 2.11 -27.58
C SER A 17 16.49 2.32 -26.10
N LEU A 18 17.73 2.75 -25.84
CA LEU A 18 18.16 3.13 -24.49
C LEU A 18 17.30 4.23 -23.86
N CYS A 19 16.69 5.09 -24.68
CA CYS A 19 15.77 6.12 -24.21
C CYS A 19 14.48 5.49 -23.65
N GLU A 20 13.92 4.51 -24.36
CA GLU A 20 12.73 3.78 -23.92
C GLU A 20 13.00 2.96 -22.66
N ILE A 21 14.11 2.23 -22.61
CA ILE A 21 14.49 1.43 -21.43
C ILE A 21 14.67 2.33 -20.19
N ARG A 22 15.31 3.49 -20.34
CA ARG A 22 15.43 4.46 -19.24
C ARG A 22 14.10 5.07 -18.82
N ARG A 23 13.19 5.29 -19.77
CA ARG A 23 11.83 5.77 -19.49
C ARG A 23 11.01 4.74 -18.72
N LEU A 24 11.24 3.45 -18.96
CA LEU A 24 10.57 2.36 -18.23
C LEU A 24 11.05 2.24 -16.78
N GLY A 25 12.24 2.76 -16.46
CA GLY A 25 12.71 2.87 -15.08
C GLY A 25 13.24 1.56 -14.49
N PHE A 26 13.83 0.69 -15.30
CA PHE A 26 14.55 -0.48 -14.78
C PHE A 26 15.69 -0.03 -13.87
N SER A 27 15.80 -0.65 -12.70
CA SER A 27 16.89 -0.41 -11.75
C SER A 27 17.55 -1.72 -11.37
N ILE A 28 18.85 -1.67 -11.09
CA ILE A 28 19.51 -2.75 -10.36
C ILE A 28 18.99 -2.70 -8.92
N ALA A 29 18.18 -3.69 -8.55
CA ALA A 29 17.78 -3.90 -7.18
C ALA A 29 18.96 -4.48 -6.37
N ASP A 30 19.18 -3.94 -5.17
CA ASP A 30 20.02 -4.62 -4.18
C ASP A 30 19.16 -5.74 -3.55
N PRO A 31 19.57 -7.01 -3.64
CA PRO A 31 18.84 -8.13 -3.05
C PRO A 31 18.64 -8.03 -1.53
N PHE A 32 19.42 -7.19 -0.84
CA PHE A 32 19.32 -6.95 0.59
C PHE A 32 18.62 -5.63 0.95
N ASP A 33 18.27 -4.82 -0.06
CA ASP A 33 17.43 -3.65 0.10
C ASP A 33 15.96 -4.09 0.15
N HIS A 34 15.51 -4.36 1.37
CA HIS A 34 14.21 -4.94 1.73
C HIS A 34 13.14 -3.85 1.96
N ASP A 35 13.31 -2.64 1.43
CA ASP A 35 12.41 -1.52 1.67
C ASP A 35 11.05 -1.61 0.93
N PHE A 36 10.85 -2.65 0.09
CA PHE A 36 9.63 -2.81 -0.74
C PHE A 36 8.53 -3.71 -0.15
N ASP A 37 8.75 -4.30 1.02
CA ASP A 37 7.68 -4.89 1.82
C ASP A 37 7.79 -4.30 3.22
N PRO A 38 6.93 -3.37 3.65
CA PRO A 38 6.80 -3.12 5.06
C PRO A 38 6.33 -4.45 5.65
N GLU A 39 7.28 -5.17 6.27
CA GLU A 39 6.99 -6.39 7.00
C GLU A 39 5.71 -6.15 7.82
N PRO A 40 4.72 -7.07 7.78
CA PRO A 40 3.53 -6.91 8.58
C PRO A 40 3.97 -6.64 10.01
N ASP A 41 3.39 -5.61 10.62
CA ASP A 41 3.77 -5.23 11.97
C ASP A 41 3.70 -6.44 12.91
N ASP A 42 4.59 -6.49 13.93
CA ASP A 42 4.56 -7.53 14.97
C ASP A 42 3.29 -7.45 15.85
N LEU A 43 2.26 -6.72 15.40
CA LEU A 43 0.99 -6.65 16.07
C LEU A 43 0.22 -7.96 15.85
N PRO A 44 -0.49 -8.42 16.89
CA PRO A 44 -1.40 -9.54 16.71
C PRO A 44 -2.46 -9.19 15.66
N PRO A 45 -2.93 -10.16 14.85
CA PRO A 45 -4.00 -9.94 13.89
C PRO A 45 -5.20 -9.27 14.57
N GLN A 46 -5.59 -8.10 14.06
CA GLN A 46 -6.77 -7.41 14.56
C GLN A 46 -8.01 -8.07 13.97
N VAL A 47 -8.79 -8.75 14.81
CA VAL A 47 -10.07 -9.33 14.43
C VAL A 47 -11.18 -8.39 14.91
N ILE A 48 -12.02 -7.94 13.98
CA ILE A 48 -13.18 -7.11 14.26
C ILE A 48 -14.42 -8.00 14.18
N ASP A 49 -15.22 -8.00 15.24
CA ASP A 49 -16.60 -8.49 15.18
C ASP A 49 -17.48 -7.41 14.54
N TRP A 50 -18.00 -7.71 13.35
CA TRP A 50 -18.83 -6.76 12.60
C TRP A 50 -20.21 -6.56 13.22
N ASP A 51 -20.74 -7.57 13.91
CA ASP A 51 -22.04 -7.48 14.57
C ASP A 51 -21.97 -6.46 15.72
N ASP A 52 -20.90 -6.50 16.52
CA ASP A 52 -20.66 -5.55 17.59
C ASP A 52 -20.48 -4.11 17.06
N VAL A 53 -19.74 -3.93 15.97
CA VAL A 53 -19.54 -2.63 15.34
C VAL A 53 -20.85 -2.00 14.89
N GLU A 54 -21.75 -2.80 14.31
CA GLU A 54 -23.07 -2.33 13.91
C GLU A 54 -23.93 -1.91 15.10
N VAL A 55 -23.90 -2.68 16.19
CA VAL A 55 -24.58 -2.34 17.45
C VAL A 55 -24.05 -1.01 18.01
N TYR A 56 -22.74 -0.83 18.09
CA TYR A 56 -22.13 0.41 18.57
C TYR A 56 -22.52 1.63 17.71
N ARG A 57 -22.53 1.48 16.38
CA ARG A 57 -22.93 2.54 15.44
C ARG A 57 -24.41 2.92 15.60
N ALA A 58 -25.29 1.92 15.77
CA ALA A 58 -26.72 2.14 16.00
C ALA A 58 -26.97 2.87 17.33
N MET A 59 -26.26 2.46 18.40
CA MET A 59 -26.35 3.10 19.71
C MET A 59 -25.85 4.54 19.70
N ASP A 60 -24.73 4.83 19.02
CA ASP A 60 -24.21 6.19 18.90
C ASP A 60 -25.19 7.11 18.16
N THR A 61 -25.79 6.60 17.08
CA THR A 61 -26.83 7.31 16.32
C THR A 61 -28.04 7.63 17.19
N LEU A 62 -28.51 6.65 17.99
CA LEU A 62 -29.62 6.83 18.92
C LEU A 62 -29.28 7.91 19.98
N LYS A 63 -28.11 7.83 20.60
CA LYS A 63 -27.64 8.80 21.62
C LYS A 63 -27.62 10.23 21.06
N ARG A 64 -27.12 10.43 19.85
CA ARG A 64 -27.11 11.74 19.17
C ARG A 64 -28.53 12.25 18.88
N SER A 65 -29.43 11.37 18.47
CA SER A 65 -30.84 11.74 18.20
C SER A 65 -31.62 12.10 19.47
N LEU A 66 -31.28 11.47 20.60
CA LEU A 66 -31.90 11.74 21.90
C LEU A 66 -31.35 13.04 22.48
N GLY A 67 -30.04 13.27 22.38
CA GLY A 67 -29.40 14.52 22.80
C GLY A 67 -29.91 15.74 22.04
N ARG A 68 -30.24 15.61 20.75
CA ARG A 68 -30.87 16.68 19.97
C ARG A 68 -32.32 16.99 20.37
N ARG A 69 -33.07 16.00 20.88
CA ARG A 69 -34.47 16.19 21.32
C ARG A 69 -34.62 16.84 22.70
N MET A 70 -33.58 16.82 23.54
CA MET A 70 -33.58 17.52 24.83
C MET A 70 -33.00 18.94 24.77
N ALA A 71 -32.41 19.34 23.63
CA ALA A 71 -31.82 20.66 23.43
C ALA A 71 -32.71 21.64 22.64
N ALA A 72 -33.95 21.25 22.33
CA ALA A 72 -34.99 22.05 21.67
C ALA A 72 -36.20 22.20 22.59
#